data_AF-A0A7Z2SM99-F1
#
_entry.id   AF-A0A7Z2SM99-F1
#
_cell.length_a   1.000
_cell.length_b   1.000
_cell.length_c   1.000
_cell.angle_alpha   90.00
_cell.angle_beta   90.00
_cell.angle_gamma   90.00
#
_symmetry.space_group_name_H-M   'P 1'
#
loop_
_entity.id
_entity.type
_entity.pdbx_description
1 polymer ?
#
loop_
_entity_poly.entity_id
_entity_poly.type
_entity_poly.pdbx_seq_one_letter_code
_entity_poly.pdbx_strand_id
1 'polypeptide(L)' 'MQVAMIPFTDRDSGDEAFALVRVEGEIVGLALSLRQNGDIEVFFGRQELGQLIEALQNAQAALPGVKPVA' A
#
# COMPACT_ATOMS: atom_id res chain seq x y z
N MET A 1 7.47 14.12 -1.41
CA MET A 1 6.53 14.19 -2.54
C MET A 1 5.49 13.09 -2.40
N GLN A 2 4.20 13.43 -2.43
CA GLN A 2 3.12 12.44 -2.49
C GLN A 2 3.08 11.81 -3.89
N VAL A 3 3.05 10.48 -3.95
CA VAL A 3 3.01 9.69 -5.19
C VAL A 3 1.60 9.21 -5.48
N ALA A 4 0.92 8.66 -4.48
CA ALA A 4 -0.42 8.12 -4.63
C ALA A 4 -1.21 8.22 -3.31
N MET A 5 -2.53 8.34 -3.43
CA MET A 5 -3.48 8.18 -2.34
C MET A 5 -4.61 7.29 -2.84
N ILE A 6 -4.78 6.12 -2.22
CA ILE A 6 -5.71 5.09 -2.67
C ILE A 6 -6.77 4.91 -1.58
N PRO A 7 -8.01 5.40 -1.77
CA PRO A 7 -9.09 5.16 -0.84
C PRO A 7 -9.57 3.70 -0.94
N PHE A 8 -9.93 3.11 0.19
CA PHE A 8 -10.54 1.78 0.26
C PHE A 8 -11.46 1.67 1.48
N THR A 9 -12.29 0.62 1.50
CA THR A 9 -13.05 0.23 2.70
C THR A 9 -12.30 -0.88 3.38
N ASP A 10 -11.95 -0.71 4.65
CA ASP A 10 -11.39 -1.80 5.44
C ASP A 10 -12.45 -2.91 5.57
N ARG A 11 -12.06 -4.13 5.21
CA ARG A 11 -13.02 -5.25 5.13
C ARG A 11 -13.34 -5.83 6.51
N ASP A 12 -12.50 -5.60 7.51
CA ASP A 12 -12.72 -6.10 8.87
C ASP A 12 -13.65 -5.15 9.66
N SER A 13 -13.32 -3.86 9.69
CA SER A 13 -14.12 -2.85 10.40
C SER A 13 -15.30 -2.28 9.61
N GLY A 14 -15.24 -2.30 8.27
CA GLY A 14 -16.19 -1.61 7.40
C GLY A 14 -15.96 -0.10 7.29
N ASP A 15 -14.95 0.44 7.96
CA ASP A 15 -14.63 1.87 7.93
C ASP A 15 -13.96 2.29 6.62
N GLU A 16 -14.10 3.58 6.30
CA GLU A 16 -13.33 4.22 5.24
C GLU A 16 -11.86 4.36 5.66
N ALA A 17 -10.97 4.10 4.71
CA ALA A 17 -9.54 4.14 4.89
C ALA A 17 -8.84 4.65 3.63
N PHE A 18 -7.56 5.02 3.75
CA PHE A 18 -6.71 5.26 2.59
C PHE A 18 -5.28 4.79 2.80
N ALA A 19 -4.65 4.38 1.70
CA ALA A 19 -3.21 4.16 1.64
C ALA A 19 -2.54 5.34 0.94
N LEU A 20 -1.58 5.97 1.61
CA LEU A 20 -0.77 7.07 1.08
C LEU A 20 0.65 6.58 0.81
N VAL A 21 1.15 6.81 -0.40
CA VAL A 21 2.54 6.53 -0.78
C VAL A 21 3.25 7.86 -1.01
N ARG A 22 4.38 8.08 -0.34
CA ARG A 22 5.20 9.28 -0.48
C ARG A 22 6.68 8.94 -0.57
N VAL A 23 7.45 9.81 -1.23
CA VAL A 23 8.92 9.76 -1.26
C VAL A 23 9.47 10.93 -0.45
N GLU A 24 10.41 10.67 0.44
CA GLU A 24 11.10 11.69 1.24
C GLU A 24 12.61 11.43 1.21
N GLY A 25 13.33 12.17 0.36
CA GLY A 25 14.74 11.86 0.09
C GLY A 25 14.87 10.46 -0.53
N GLU A 26 15.67 9.61 0.12
CA GLU A 26 15.98 8.24 -0.34
C GLU A 26 15.05 7.17 0.28
N ILE A 27 14.05 7.57 1.06
CA ILE A 27 13.08 6.66 1.68
C ILE A 27 11.68 6.83 1.08
N VAL A 28 10.91 5.74 1.09
CA VAL A 28 9.50 5.71 0.69
C VAL A 28 8.63 5.44 1.90
N GLY A 29 7.70 6.35 2.17
CA GLY A 29 6.67 6.19 3.20
C GLY A 29 5.43 5.53 2.62
N LEU A 30 4.89 4.54 3.33
CA LEU A 30 3.55 4.00 3.15
C LEU A 30 2.78 4.24 4.45
N ALA A 31 1.74 5.07 4.38
CA ALA A 31 0.83 5.28 5.49
C ALA A 31 -0.52 4.63 5.20
N LEU A 32 -1.01 3.83 6.14
CA LEU A 32 -2.38 3.33 6.18
C LEU A 32 -3.12 4.14 7.23
N SER A 33 -4.08 4.94 6.78
CA SER A 33 -4.92 5.75 7.65
C SER A 33 -6.30 5.14 7.69
N LEU A 34 -6.75 4.80 8.90
CA LEU A 34 -8.12 4.39 9.16
C LEU A 34 -8.89 5.59 9.73
N ARG A 35 -10.14 5.77 9.30
CA ARG A 35 -11.02 6.82 9.86
C ARG A 35 -11.10 6.77 11.39
N GLN A 36 -11.04 5.56 11.94
CA GLN A 36 -11.00 5.28 13.36
C GLN A 36 -9.73 4.46 13.66
N ASN A 37 -9.07 4.71 14.79
CA ASN A 37 -7.83 4.05 15.26
C ASN A 37 -6.50 4.58 14.69
N GLY A 38 -6.53 5.68 13.93
CA GLY A 38 -5.34 6.46 13.56
C GLY A 38 -4.54 5.85 12.40
N ASP A 39 -3.30 6.30 12.28
CA ASP A 39 -2.46 6.04 11.12
C ASP A 39 -1.27 5.16 11.50
N ILE A 40 -1.01 4.14 10.69
CA ILE A 40 0.26 3.41 10.72
C ILE A 40 1.08 3.89 9.54
N GLU A 41 2.26 4.41 9.82
CA GLU A 41 3.22 4.78 8.79
C GLU A 41 4.50 3.94 8.90
N VAL A 42 4.94 3.42 7.77
CA VAL A 42 6.18 2.66 7.63
C VAL A 42 7.04 3.26 6.54
N PHE A 43 8.36 3.24 6.75
CA PHE A 43 9.34 3.78 5.81
C PHE A 43 10.24 2.66 5.29
N PHE A 44 10.49 2.68 3.98
CA PHE A 44 11.29 1.69 3.28
C PHE A 44 12.49 2.35 2.61
N GLY A 45 13.64 1.69 2.67
CA GLY A 45 14.72 1.94 1.74
C GLY A 45 14.42 1.31 0.38
N ARG A 46 15.32 1.53 -0.58
CA ARG A 46 15.18 1.02 -1.95
C ARG A 46 15.05 -0.51 -2.01
N GLN A 47 15.77 -1.22 -1.15
CA GLN A 47 15.76 -2.69 -1.13
C GLN A 47 14.44 -3.22 -0.59
N GLU A 48 13.99 -2.73 0.57
CA GLU A 48 12.73 -3.16 1.19
C GLU A 48 11.54 -2.80 0.31
N LEU A 49 11.58 -1.64 -0.35
CA LEU A 49 10.55 -1.24 -1.31
C LEU A 49 10.46 -2.22 -2.48
N GLY A 50 11.61 -2.65 -3.03
CA GLY A 50 11.64 -3.64 -4.11
C GLY A 50 11.02 -4.96 -3.70
N GLN A 51 11.34 -5.45 -2.50
CA GLN A 51 10.76 -6.66 -1.93
C GLN A 51 9.25 -6.55 -1.70
N LEU A 52 8.78 -5.40 -1.21
CA LEU A 52 7.35 -5.14 -1.01
C LEU A 52 6.58 -5.14 -2.34
N ILE A 53 7.13 -4.50 -3.38
CA ILE A 53 6.53 -4.48 -4.72
C ILE A 53 6.40 -5.90 -5.28
N GLU A 54 7.46 -6.70 -5.20
CA GLU A 54 7.45 -8.10 -5.66
C GLU A 54 6.39 -8.92 -4.91
N ALA A 55 6.31 -8.77 -3.59
CA ALA A 55 5.30 -9.46 -2.78
C ALA A 55 3.87 -9.08 -3.17
N LEU A 56 3.60 -7.78 -3.40
CA LEU A 56 2.28 -7.30 -3.82
C LEU A 56 1.89 -7.82 -5.22
N GLN A 57 2.84 -7.86 -6.16
CA GLN A 57 2.62 -8.42 -7.49
C GLN A 57 2.32 -9.93 -7.44
N ASN A 58 3.07 -10.67 -6.62
CA ASN A 58 2.82 -12.10 -6.39
C ASN A 58 1.43 -12.33 -5.76
N ALA A 59 1.05 -11.52 -4.77
CA ALA A 59 -0.28 -11.58 -4.17
C ALA A 59 -1.39 -11.30 -5.19
N GLN A 60 -1.20 -10.30 -6.07
CA GLN A 60 -2.14 -10.00 -7.15
C GLN A 60 -2.31 -11.18 -8.11
N ALA A 61 -1.21 -11.84 -8.50
CA ALA A 61 -1.24 -13.00 -9.38
C ALA A 61 -1.92 -14.23 -8.73
N ALA A 62 -1.88 -14.33 -7.40
CA ALA A 62 -2.53 -15.39 -6.64
C ALA A 62 -4.04 -15.16 -6.43
N LEU A 63 -4.56 -13.94 -6.68
CA LEU A 63 -5.99 -13.66 -6.54
C LEU A 63 -6.80 -14.40 -7.61
N PRO A 64 -7.85 -15.16 -7.23
CA PRO A 64 -8.68 -15.87 -8.19
C PRO A 64 -9.38 -14.89 -9.13
N GLY A 65 -9.27 -15.13 -10.44
CA GLY A 65 -9.98 -14.38 -11.48
C GLY A 65 -9.24 -13.21 -12.12
N VAL A 66 -8.01 -12.91 -11.70
CA VAL A 66 -7.16 -11.93 -12.40
C VAL A 66 -6.51 -12.61 -13.60
N LYS A 67 -6.98 -12.31 -14.82
CA LYS A 67 -6.24 -12.71 -16.03
C LYS A 67 -4.92 -11.92 -16.06
N PRO A 68 -3.78 -12.55 -16.41
CA PRO A 68 -2.53 -11.83 -16.62
C PRO A 68 -2.77 -10.69 -17.61
N VAL A 69 -2.27 -9.50 -17.28
CA VAL A 69 -2.20 -8.41 -18.26
C VAL A 69 -1.17 -8.85 -19.31
N ALA A 70 -1.65 -9.04 -20.54
CA ALA A 70 -0.84 -9.41 -21.69
C ALA A 70 0.11 -8.29 -22.11
#